data_AF-A0A7S4FH93-F1
#
_entry.id   AF-A0A7S4FH93-F1
#
_cell.length_a   1.000
_cell.length_b   1.000
_cell.length_c   1.000
_cell.angle_alpha   90.00
_cell.angle_beta   90.00
_cell.angle_gamma   90.00
#
_symmetry.space_group_name_H-M   'P 1'
#
loop_
_entity.id
_entity.type
_entity.pdbx_description
1 polymer ?
#
loop_
_entity_poly.entity_id
_entity_poly.type
_entity_poly.pdbx_seq_one_letter_code
_entity_poly.pdbx_strand_id
1 'polypeptide(L)'
;VAFLSYLLDCVVYYLFGVLYCTLTFGWCRLARSFRALAPYRGGPGLLWHFTDVIVALTGQCIRNGLLESTWKMSVMWTVLPWLKYWINANPFVYDLSERFVQQITTSMQDMALEEVAGTCRKIISRTKPSKNRQQRVDTWSFIPHYPYPPPGRRWAYGMQSGGNWFYLLVHTTHADADAVDGVGREQFFVLSNSCARPIYRVMLWYSNPYHFFTGFVEAQVSNGQPAQLDKRHGGEHPMWLVASH
;
A
#
# COMPACT_ATOMS: atom_id res chain seq x y z
N VAL A 1 1.07 -17.67 -19.57
CA VAL A 1 0.57 -18.54 -18.49
C VAL A 1 -0.10 -17.72 -17.38
N ALA A 2 0.61 -16.83 -16.66
CA ALA A 2 0.03 -16.04 -15.57
C ALA A 2 -1.22 -15.22 -15.95
N PHE A 3 -1.19 -14.55 -17.11
CA PHE A 3 -2.37 -13.81 -17.61
C PHE A 3 -3.59 -14.70 -17.86
N LEU A 4 -3.38 -15.88 -18.48
CA LEU A 4 -4.47 -16.84 -18.72
C LEU A 4 -5.01 -17.41 -17.42
N SER A 5 -4.14 -17.70 -16.44
CA SER A 5 -4.53 -18.11 -15.09
C SER A 5 -5.41 -17.04 -14.43
N TYR A 6 -4.97 -15.78 -14.49
CA TYR A 6 -5.73 -14.67 -13.92
C TYR A 6 -7.10 -14.48 -14.59
N LEU A 7 -7.19 -14.61 -15.92
CA LEU A 7 -8.46 -14.55 -16.63
C LEU A 7 -9.41 -15.68 -16.20
N LEU A 8 -8.90 -16.91 -16.10
CA LEU A 8 -9.69 -18.05 -15.63
C LEU A 8 -10.17 -17.85 -14.19
N ASP A 9 -9.28 -17.38 -13.31
CA ASP A 9 -9.61 -17.04 -11.93
C ASP A 9 -10.71 -15.99 -11.85
N CYS A 10 -10.67 -14.95 -12.71
CA CYS A 10 -11.74 -13.96 -12.78
C CYS A 10 -13.08 -14.58 -13.19
N VAL A 11 -13.09 -15.44 -14.21
CA VAL A 11 -14.32 -16.11 -14.67
C VAL A 11 -14.91 -16.95 -13.55
N VAL A 12 -14.09 -17.79 -12.91
CA VAL A 12 -14.47 -18.64 -11.77
C VAL A 12 -14.98 -17.77 -10.61
N TYR A 13 -14.27 -16.69 -10.29
CA TYR A 13 -14.66 -15.76 -9.23
C TYR A 13 -16.06 -15.19 -9.42
N TYR A 14 -16.36 -14.65 -10.60
CA TYR A 14 -17.68 -14.07 -10.86
C TYR A 14 -18.76 -15.14 -10.98
N LEU A 15 -18.50 -16.26 -11.65
CA LEU A 15 -19.49 -17.32 -11.83
C LEU A 15 -19.93 -17.90 -10.48
N PHE A 16 -18.98 -18.33 -9.65
CA PHE A 16 -19.28 -18.89 -8.34
C PHE A 16 -19.76 -17.84 -7.35
N GLY A 17 -19.24 -16.61 -7.41
CA GLY A 17 -19.71 -15.49 -6.58
C GLY A 17 -21.18 -15.15 -6.82
N VAL A 18 -21.60 -15.06 -8.09
CA VAL A 18 -22.99 -14.80 -8.47
C VAL A 18 -23.90 -15.96 -8.09
N LEU A 19 -23.50 -17.20 -8.37
CA LEU A 19 -24.25 -18.39 -7.95
C LEU A 19 -24.44 -18.42 -6.43
N TYR A 20 -23.38 -18.18 -5.66
CA TYR A 20 -23.44 -18.13 -4.20
C TYR A 20 -24.39 -17.03 -3.70
N CYS A 21 -24.29 -15.80 -4.23
CA CYS A 21 -25.19 -14.70 -3.88
C CYS A 21 -26.65 -15.02 -4.22
N THR A 22 -26.90 -15.68 -5.35
CA THR A 22 -28.25 -16.07 -5.77
C THR A 22 -28.84 -17.11 -4.82
N LEU A 23 -28.10 -18.18 -4.54
CA LEU A 23 -28.55 -19.29 -3.69
C LEU A 23 -28.71 -18.88 -2.22
N THR A 24 -27.92 -17.92 -1.75
CA THR A 24 -27.99 -17.41 -0.37
C THR A 24 -28.85 -16.15 -0.22
N PHE A 25 -29.45 -15.65 -1.32
CA PHE A 25 -30.17 -14.37 -1.38
C PHE A 25 -29.36 -13.18 -0.82
N GLY A 26 -28.03 -13.23 -0.92
CA GLY A 26 -27.09 -12.29 -0.32
C GLY A 26 -26.94 -10.93 -1.02
N TRP A 27 -27.89 -10.52 -1.86
CA TRP A 27 -27.78 -9.34 -2.71
C TRP A 27 -27.67 -8.02 -1.93
N CYS A 28 -28.38 -7.89 -0.81
CA CYS A 28 -28.27 -6.71 0.06
C CYS A 28 -26.87 -6.59 0.69
N ARG A 29 -26.28 -7.72 1.12
CA ARG A 29 -24.89 -7.77 1.61
C ARG A 29 -23.93 -7.33 0.50
N LEU A 30 -24.07 -7.90 -0.70
CA LEU A 30 -23.27 -7.54 -1.87
C LEU A 30 -23.30 -6.03 -2.15
N ALA A 31 -24.49 -5.42 -2.10
CA ALA A 31 -24.66 -3.98 -2.31
C ALA A 31 -24.02 -3.12 -1.20
N ARG A 32 -23.97 -3.58 0.05
CA ARG A 32 -23.23 -2.91 1.14
C ARG A 32 -21.72 -3.05 0.94
N SER A 33 -21.25 -4.26 0.64
CA SER A 33 -19.83 -4.52 0.38
C SER A 33 -19.30 -3.69 -0.79
N PHE A 34 -20.06 -3.56 -1.89
CA PHE A 34 -19.67 -2.69 -2.99
C PHE A 34 -19.67 -1.20 -2.64
N ARG A 35 -20.55 -0.74 -1.75
CA ARG A 35 -20.52 0.64 -1.23
C ARG A 35 -19.25 0.90 -0.42
N ALA A 36 -18.83 -0.05 0.42
CA ALA A 36 -17.57 0.05 1.16
C ALA A 36 -16.35 0.08 0.23
N LEU A 37 -16.39 -0.69 -0.87
CA LEU A 37 -15.30 -0.71 -1.87
C LEU A 37 -15.30 0.50 -2.81
N ALA A 38 -16.42 1.22 -2.95
CA ALA A 38 -16.59 2.26 -3.97
C ALA A 38 -15.49 3.35 -3.97
N PRO A 39 -15.05 3.89 -2.81
CA PRO A 39 -13.99 4.89 -2.77
C PRO A 39 -12.64 4.38 -3.31
N TYR A 40 -12.43 3.07 -3.26
CA TYR A 40 -11.17 2.42 -3.59
C TYR A 40 -11.27 1.56 -4.86
N ARG A 41 -12.35 1.70 -5.64
CA ARG A 41 -12.66 0.75 -6.71
C ARG A 41 -11.67 0.79 -7.88
N GLY A 42 -11.23 1.98 -8.28
CA GLY A 42 -10.46 2.19 -9.52
C GLY A 42 -9.28 3.13 -9.34
N GLY A 43 -8.08 2.55 -9.26
CA GLY A 43 -6.83 3.30 -9.36
C GLY A 43 -6.36 3.50 -10.79
N PRO A 44 -5.21 4.20 -10.97
CA PRO A 44 -4.57 4.30 -12.27
C PRO A 44 -4.30 2.91 -12.87
N GLY A 45 -4.29 2.81 -14.20
CA GLY A 45 -4.03 1.54 -14.88
C GLY A 45 -2.54 1.21 -14.88
N LEU A 46 -2.20 0.00 -14.43
CA LEU A 46 -0.82 -0.49 -14.35
C LEU A 46 -0.06 -0.43 -15.68
N LEU A 47 -0.75 -0.74 -16.78
CA LEU A 47 -0.15 -0.74 -18.12
C LEU A 47 0.17 0.67 -18.62
N TRP A 48 -0.64 1.66 -18.26
CA TRP A 48 -0.45 3.05 -18.69
C TRP A 48 0.71 3.75 -17.99
N HIS A 49 1.10 3.24 -16.82
CA HIS A 49 2.20 3.78 -16.02
C HIS A 49 3.27 2.73 -15.75
N PHE A 50 3.48 1.85 -16.74
CA PHE A 50 4.42 0.75 -16.63
C PHE A 50 5.86 1.22 -16.35
N THR A 51 6.23 2.43 -16.79
CA THR A 51 7.53 3.04 -16.48
C THR A 51 7.78 3.15 -14.97
N ASP A 52 6.77 3.49 -14.18
CA ASP A 52 6.91 3.58 -12.72
C ASP A 52 7.13 2.20 -12.11
N VAL A 53 6.40 1.20 -12.61
CA VAL A 53 6.52 -0.18 -12.16
C VAL A 53 7.95 -0.69 -12.41
N ILE A 54 8.52 -0.37 -13.58
CA ILE A 54 9.91 -0.70 -13.90
C ILE A 54 10.88 0.02 -12.95
N VAL A 55 10.72 1.32 -12.70
CA VAL A 55 11.59 2.06 -11.77
C VAL A 55 11.53 1.46 -10.36
N ALA A 56 10.33 1.20 -9.84
CA ALA A 56 10.13 0.58 -8.54
C ALA A 56 10.73 -0.84 -8.49
N LEU A 57 10.56 -1.63 -9.55
CA LEU A 57 11.14 -2.98 -9.67
C LEU A 57 12.65 -2.95 -9.74
N THR A 58 13.25 -2.14 -10.59
CA THR A 58 14.71 -2.01 -10.68
C THR A 58 15.28 -1.59 -9.33
N GLY A 59 14.62 -0.65 -8.65
CA GLY A 59 15.03 -0.24 -7.31
C GLY A 59 14.95 -1.36 -6.27
N GLN A 60 13.90 -2.17 -6.28
CA GLN A 60 13.81 -3.34 -5.39
C GLN A 60 14.80 -4.44 -5.77
N CYS A 61 15.02 -4.70 -7.06
CA CYS A 61 16.03 -5.64 -7.54
C CYS A 61 17.44 -5.27 -7.08
N ILE A 62 17.76 -3.97 -7.02
CA ILE A 62 19.05 -3.51 -6.50
C ILE A 62 19.15 -3.73 -4.98
N ARG A 63 18.04 -3.71 -4.25
CA ARG A 63 17.99 -3.91 -2.79
C ARG A 63 18.03 -5.37 -2.39
N ASN A 64 17.20 -6.22 -3.01
CA ASN A 64 17.07 -7.64 -2.66
C ASN A 64 17.92 -8.57 -3.54
N GLY A 65 18.47 -8.08 -4.65
CA GLY A 65 19.13 -8.91 -5.65
C GLY A 65 18.14 -9.57 -6.61
N LEU A 66 18.63 -9.94 -7.80
CA LEU A 66 17.78 -10.36 -8.92
C LEU A 66 17.04 -11.68 -8.67
N LEU A 67 17.70 -12.68 -8.08
CA LEU A 67 17.12 -14.00 -7.87
C LEU A 67 15.97 -13.97 -6.86
N GLU A 68 16.19 -13.31 -5.73
CA GLU A 68 15.16 -13.12 -4.70
C GLU A 68 13.99 -12.31 -5.25
N SER A 69 14.28 -11.28 -6.04
CA SER A 69 13.25 -10.46 -6.69
C SER A 69 12.41 -11.27 -7.67
N THR A 70 13.03 -12.18 -8.43
CA THR A 70 12.33 -13.05 -9.39
C THR A 70 11.35 -13.98 -8.68
N TRP A 71 11.77 -14.57 -7.56
CA TRP A 71 10.90 -15.37 -6.70
C TRP A 71 9.72 -14.55 -6.16
N LYS A 72 10.00 -13.41 -5.53
CA LYS A 72 8.97 -12.52 -4.94
C LYS A 72 7.98 -12.00 -5.96
N MET A 73 8.45 -11.67 -7.16
CA MET A 73 7.60 -11.30 -8.30
C MET A 73 6.68 -12.45 -8.68
N SER A 74 7.21 -13.68 -8.78
CA SER A 74 6.39 -14.86 -9.14
C SER A 74 5.24 -15.07 -8.16
N VAL A 75 5.48 -14.89 -6.86
CA VAL A 75 4.44 -14.93 -5.81
C VAL A 75 3.47 -13.76 -5.95
N MET A 76 3.96 -12.55 -6.21
CA MET A 76 3.13 -11.36 -6.45
C MET A 76 2.13 -11.59 -7.58
N TRP A 77 2.57 -12.16 -8.71
CA TRP A 77 1.71 -12.36 -9.89
C TRP A 77 0.70 -13.49 -9.73
N THR A 78 1.02 -14.53 -8.96
CA THR A 78 0.19 -15.75 -8.89
C THR A 78 -0.66 -15.82 -7.62
N VAL A 79 -0.11 -15.50 -6.45
CA VAL A 79 -0.77 -15.74 -5.16
C VAL A 79 -1.54 -14.52 -4.65
N LEU A 80 -1.01 -13.31 -4.82
CA LEU A 80 -1.65 -12.11 -4.26
C LEU A 80 -3.03 -11.78 -4.81
N PRO A 81 -3.31 -11.91 -6.12
CA PRO A 81 -4.66 -11.70 -6.63
C PRO A 81 -5.65 -12.63 -5.93
N TRP A 82 -5.24 -13.89 -5.70
CA TRP A 82 -6.06 -14.87 -5.01
C TRP A 82 -6.33 -14.45 -3.56
N LEU A 83 -5.29 -14.11 -2.80
CA LEU A 83 -5.44 -13.63 -1.41
C LEU A 83 -6.34 -12.39 -1.31
N LYS A 84 -6.16 -11.42 -2.21
CA LYS A 84 -6.94 -10.19 -2.20
C LYS A 84 -8.42 -10.46 -2.46
N TYR A 85 -8.74 -11.12 -3.57
CA TYR A 85 -10.14 -11.20 -4.02
C TYR A 85 -10.92 -12.34 -3.39
N TRP A 86 -10.28 -13.46 -3.08
CA TRP A 86 -10.97 -14.63 -2.52
C TRP A 86 -11.05 -14.60 -0.99
N ILE A 87 -10.01 -14.09 -0.32
CA ILE A 87 -9.93 -14.10 1.15
C ILE A 87 -10.26 -12.72 1.73
N ASN A 88 -9.53 -11.67 1.35
CA ASN A 88 -9.60 -10.41 2.10
C ASN A 88 -10.78 -9.50 1.70
N ALA A 89 -11.09 -9.41 0.41
CA ALA A 89 -12.02 -8.42 -0.14
C ALA A 89 -13.01 -9.05 -1.14
N ASN A 90 -13.60 -10.20 -0.78
CA ASN A 90 -14.66 -10.84 -1.56
C ASN A 90 -16.05 -10.27 -1.22
N PRO A 91 -16.67 -9.42 -2.05
CA PRO A 91 -17.96 -8.82 -1.73
C PRO A 91 -19.13 -9.79 -1.91
N PHE A 92 -18.93 -10.91 -2.64
CA PHE A 92 -19.96 -11.93 -2.84
C PHE A 92 -20.15 -12.79 -1.59
N VAL A 93 -19.05 -13.13 -0.94
CA VAL A 93 -19.05 -14.03 0.22
C VAL A 93 -19.17 -13.25 1.52
N TYR A 94 -18.38 -12.19 1.69
CA TYR A 94 -18.23 -11.50 2.97
C TYR A 94 -19.01 -10.19 3.04
N ASP A 95 -19.37 -9.81 4.27
CA ASP A 95 -19.87 -8.47 4.60
C ASP A 95 -18.66 -7.57 4.82
N LEU A 96 -18.35 -6.73 3.84
CA LEU A 96 -17.17 -5.88 3.86
C LEU A 96 -17.50 -4.52 4.48
N SER A 97 -16.62 -4.05 5.36
CA SER A 97 -16.70 -2.72 5.96
C SER A 97 -15.31 -2.10 6.07
N GLU A 98 -15.27 -0.77 6.22
CA GLU A 98 -14.02 -0.08 6.50
C GLU A 98 -13.61 -0.30 7.97
N ARG A 99 -12.34 -0.62 8.17
CA ARG A 99 -11.73 -0.86 9.47
C ARG A 99 -10.49 -0.02 9.61
N PHE A 100 -10.36 0.58 10.78
CA PHE A 100 -9.16 1.30 11.15
C PHE A 100 -8.20 0.38 11.91
N VAL A 101 -6.96 0.31 11.43
CA VAL A 101 -5.87 -0.39 12.10
C VAL A 101 -4.67 0.54 12.15
N GLN A 102 -4.05 0.65 13.32
CA GLN A 102 -2.91 1.54 13.54
C GLN A 102 -1.67 0.72 13.89
N GLN A 103 -0.55 1.02 13.24
CA GLN A 103 0.77 0.62 13.72
C GLN A 103 1.53 1.87 14.17
N ILE A 104 2.18 1.80 15.33
CA ILE A 104 3.05 2.88 15.80
C ILE A 104 4.35 2.28 16.31
N THR A 105 5.47 2.91 15.99
CA THR A 105 6.77 2.51 16.52
C THR A 105 6.98 3.03 17.94
N THR A 106 8.13 2.73 18.51
CA THR A 106 8.58 3.39 19.74
C THR A 106 8.74 4.90 19.56
N SER A 107 8.79 5.62 20.68
CA SER A 107 9.08 7.05 20.77
C SER A 107 10.45 7.38 20.18
N MET A 108 10.56 8.52 19.51
CA MET A 108 11.82 9.10 19.02
C MET A 108 11.91 10.58 19.43
N GLN A 109 11.40 10.88 20.63
CA GLN A 109 11.33 12.25 21.16
C GLN A 109 12.70 12.90 21.37
N ASP A 110 13.76 12.09 21.44
CA ASP A 110 15.17 12.49 21.51
C ASP A 110 15.71 13.02 20.17
N MET A 111 14.99 12.79 19.07
CA MET A 111 15.34 13.27 17.74
C MET A 111 14.46 14.44 17.29
N ALA A 112 15.02 15.33 16.48
CA ALA A 112 14.26 16.41 15.87
C ALA A 112 13.25 15.87 14.83
N LEU A 113 12.05 16.45 14.78
CA LEU A 113 10.96 16.02 13.91
C LEU A 113 11.38 15.88 12.43
N GLU A 114 12.06 16.89 11.89
CA GLU A 114 12.52 16.90 10.49
C GLU A 114 13.66 15.90 10.24
N GLU A 115 14.46 15.56 11.25
CA GLU A 115 15.50 14.54 11.12
C GLU A 115 14.90 13.14 10.99
N VAL A 116 13.88 12.85 11.79
CA VAL A 116 13.10 11.60 11.71
C VAL A 116 12.42 11.52 10.35
N ALA A 117 11.67 12.55 9.96
CA ALA A 117 10.95 12.60 8.69
C ALA A 117 11.90 12.45 7.49
N GLY A 118 13.01 13.20 7.47
CA GLY A 118 14.01 13.13 6.41
C GLY A 118 14.70 11.76 6.33
N THR A 119 14.93 11.10 7.47
CA THR A 119 15.51 9.76 7.52
C THR A 119 14.53 8.71 6.98
N CYS A 120 13.25 8.77 7.38
CA CYS A 120 12.20 7.92 6.84
C CYS A 120 12.10 8.05 5.31
N ARG A 121 12.00 9.29 4.78
CA ARG A 121 11.93 9.52 3.33
C ARG A 121 13.14 8.94 2.59
N LYS A 122 14.34 9.07 3.16
CA LYS A 122 15.58 8.51 2.57
C LYS A 122 15.56 6.99 2.53
N ILE A 123 15.16 6.31 3.62
CA ILE A 123 15.09 4.85 3.67
C ILE A 123 14.10 4.31 2.64
N ILE A 124 12.95 4.95 2.53
CA ILE A 124 11.85 4.47 1.70
C ILE A 124 12.11 4.77 0.22
N SER A 125 12.56 5.97 -0.11
CA SER A 125 12.60 6.42 -1.51
C SER A 125 13.92 6.12 -2.21
N ARG A 126 15.03 5.95 -1.49
CA ARG A 126 16.36 5.78 -2.13
C ARG A 126 16.72 4.33 -2.33
N THR A 127 17.01 3.95 -3.56
CA THR A 127 17.40 2.59 -3.93
C THR A 127 18.59 2.04 -3.12
N LYS A 128 19.65 2.83 -2.92
CA LYS A 128 20.84 2.42 -2.14
C LYS A 128 21.02 3.27 -0.88
N PRO A 129 20.69 2.75 0.31
CA PRO A 129 21.14 3.35 1.57
C PRO A 129 22.65 3.15 1.77
N SER A 130 23.25 3.80 2.77
CA SER A 130 24.65 3.55 3.15
C SER A 130 24.82 2.10 3.61
N LYS A 131 26.01 1.49 3.44
CA LYS A 131 26.26 0.05 3.76
C LYS A 131 25.78 -0.35 5.15
N ASN A 132 26.12 0.43 6.18
CA ASN A 132 25.70 0.16 7.57
C ASN A 132 24.18 0.22 7.76
N ARG A 133 23.50 1.08 6.99
CA ARG A 133 22.04 1.23 7.03
C ARG A 133 21.35 0.12 6.24
N GLN A 134 21.95 -0.33 5.13
CA GLN A 134 21.46 -1.46 4.35
C GLN A 134 21.35 -2.72 5.20
N GLN A 135 22.41 -3.09 5.92
CA GLN A 135 22.41 -4.26 6.80
C GLN A 135 21.29 -4.23 7.86
N ARG A 136 20.92 -3.04 8.35
CA ARG A 136 19.81 -2.87 9.32
C ARG A 136 18.44 -2.86 8.67
N VAL A 137 18.33 -2.41 7.42
CA VAL A 137 17.06 -2.39 6.67
C VAL A 137 16.73 -3.79 6.18
N ASP A 138 17.73 -4.58 5.79
CA ASP A 138 17.56 -5.94 5.28
C ASP A 138 16.99 -6.91 6.34
N THR A 139 17.06 -6.57 7.63
CA THR A 139 16.42 -7.34 8.70
C THR A 139 14.95 -6.99 8.91
N TRP A 140 14.42 -5.98 8.22
CA TRP A 140 13.03 -5.56 8.38
C TRP A 140 12.09 -6.49 7.62
N SER A 141 10.99 -6.85 8.28
CA SER A 141 9.94 -7.66 7.65
C SER A 141 9.21 -6.92 6.53
N PHE A 142 9.29 -5.58 6.48
CA PHE A 142 8.63 -4.78 5.44
C PHE A 142 9.54 -3.66 4.97
N ILE A 143 9.98 -3.74 3.71
CA ILE A 143 10.95 -2.79 3.12
C ILE A 143 10.32 -2.14 1.88
N PRO A 144 9.76 -0.93 2.01
CA PRO A 144 9.18 -0.21 0.90
C PRO A 144 10.26 0.47 0.05
N HIS A 145 10.10 0.42 -1.27
CA HIS A 145 10.79 1.27 -2.23
C HIS A 145 9.76 2.10 -3.00
N TYR A 146 9.56 3.34 -2.58
CA TYR A 146 8.58 4.26 -3.17
C TYR A 146 9.33 5.41 -3.85
N PRO A 147 9.54 5.35 -5.18
CA PRO A 147 10.19 6.42 -5.91
C PRO A 147 9.38 7.70 -5.86
N TYR A 148 10.07 8.84 -5.87
CA TYR A 148 9.40 10.12 -6.07
C TYR A 148 8.69 10.15 -7.43
N PRO A 149 7.51 10.79 -7.51
CA PRO A 149 6.78 10.86 -8.76
C PRO A 149 7.52 11.71 -9.79
N PRO A 150 7.32 11.45 -11.09
CA PRO A 150 7.91 12.29 -12.14
C PRO A 150 7.30 13.70 -12.11
N PRO A 151 7.98 14.69 -12.71
CA PRO A 151 7.46 16.05 -12.84
C PRO A 151 6.06 16.06 -13.45
N GLY A 152 5.15 16.89 -12.93
CA GLY A 152 3.76 16.97 -13.40
C GLY A 152 2.80 15.97 -12.78
N ARG A 153 3.26 15.10 -11.88
CA ARG A 153 2.41 14.11 -11.22
C ARG A 153 2.72 14.02 -9.73
N ARG A 154 1.69 13.83 -8.91
CA ARG A 154 1.82 13.75 -7.44
C ARG A 154 2.10 12.34 -6.91
N TRP A 155 1.85 11.34 -7.74
CA TRP A 155 1.85 9.94 -7.36
C TRP A 155 2.70 9.11 -8.32
N ALA A 156 3.19 7.98 -7.83
CA ALA A 156 3.88 6.97 -8.63
C ALA A 156 3.56 5.58 -8.12
N TYR A 157 3.85 4.56 -8.93
CA TYR A 157 3.90 3.21 -8.40
C TYR A 157 5.16 3.02 -7.55
N GLY A 158 4.95 2.43 -6.38
CA GLY A 158 5.98 1.95 -5.49
C GLY A 158 5.86 0.45 -5.31
N MET A 159 6.92 -0.17 -4.79
CA MET A 159 6.91 -1.59 -4.50
C MET A 159 7.39 -1.85 -3.08
N GLN A 160 6.72 -2.73 -2.35
CA GLN A 160 7.06 -3.09 -0.99
C GLN A 160 7.47 -4.57 -0.91
N SER A 161 8.61 -4.84 -0.30
CA SER A 161 9.02 -6.20 0.04
C SER A 161 8.35 -6.64 1.34
N GLY A 162 7.57 -7.72 1.30
CA GLY A 162 7.04 -8.40 2.48
C GLY A 162 7.95 -9.57 2.87
N GLY A 163 8.95 -9.29 3.69
CA GLY A 163 9.97 -10.23 4.13
C GLY A 163 10.64 -10.90 2.93
N ASN A 164 10.77 -12.23 2.99
CA ASN A 164 11.37 -13.04 1.92
C ASN A 164 10.33 -13.66 0.97
N TRP A 165 9.06 -13.27 1.07
CA TRP A 165 7.96 -14.02 0.46
C TRP A 165 7.42 -13.40 -0.81
N PHE A 166 7.16 -12.09 -0.82
CA PHE A 166 6.43 -11.45 -1.91
C PHE A 166 6.78 -9.98 -2.06
N TYR A 167 6.46 -9.45 -3.24
CA TYR A 167 6.32 -8.01 -3.45
C TYR A 167 4.88 -7.57 -3.45
N LEU A 168 4.64 -6.35 -2.99
CA LEU A 168 3.37 -5.67 -3.12
C LEU A 168 3.55 -4.44 -3.97
N LEU A 169 2.70 -4.29 -4.98
CA LEU A 169 2.68 -3.11 -5.82
C LEU A 169 1.67 -2.12 -5.26
N VAL A 170 2.09 -0.88 -5.07
CA VAL A 170 1.31 0.14 -4.38
C VAL A 170 1.30 1.44 -5.16
N HIS A 171 0.27 2.24 -4.95
CA HIS A 171 0.16 3.57 -5.52
C HIS A 171 0.48 4.61 -4.44
N THR A 172 1.61 5.30 -4.58
CA THR A 172 2.17 6.12 -3.51
C THR A 172 2.19 7.60 -3.85
N THR A 173 1.80 8.43 -2.90
CA THR A 173 1.88 9.90 -2.97
C THR A 173 2.83 10.38 -1.88
N HIS A 174 3.85 11.15 -2.24
CA HIS A 174 4.79 11.73 -1.28
C HIS A 174 4.26 13.06 -0.77
N ALA A 175 4.37 13.31 0.53
CA ALA A 175 3.87 14.55 1.13
C ALA A 175 4.57 15.80 0.58
N ASP A 176 5.89 15.72 0.34
CA ASP A 176 6.69 16.84 -0.16
C ASP A 176 6.78 16.88 -1.70
N ALA A 177 6.03 16.05 -2.45
CA ALA A 177 6.10 16.09 -3.91
C ALA A 177 5.45 17.37 -4.45
N ASP A 178 6.25 18.21 -5.10
CA ASP A 178 5.75 19.39 -5.81
C ASP A 178 4.79 18.93 -6.92
N ALA A 179 3.54 19.37 -6.83
CA ALA A 179 2.60 19.23 -7.92
C ALA A 179 2.78 20.40 -8.89
N VAL A 180 2.67 20.11 -10.18
CA VAL A 180 2.38 21.16 -11.16
C VAL A 180 0.98 21.70 -10.80
N ASP A 181 0.84 23.03 -10.82
CA ASP A 181 -0.39 23.82 -10.62
C ASP A 181 -0.72 24.40 -9.24
N GLY A 182 0.27 24.78 -8.41
CA GLY A 182 0.03 25.76 -7.33
C GLY A 182 -0.95 25.35 -6.21
N VAL A 183 -1.57 24.18 -6.31
CA VAL A 183 -2.39 23.57 -5.26
C VAL A 183 -1.42 23.00 -4.25
N GLY A 184 -1.33 23.65 -3.09
CA GLY A 184 -0.21 23.60 -2.16
C GLY A 184 0.28 22.22 -1.74
N ARG A 185 1.46 22.24 -1.10
CA ARG A 185 2.24 21.11 -0.59
C ARG A 185 1.54 20.20 0.42
N GLU A 186 0.26 20.38 0.75
CA GLU A 186 -0.37 19.66 1.88
C GLU A 186 -1.86 19.30 1.71
N GLN A 187 -2.50 19.60 0.57
CA GLN A 187 -3.98 19.77 0.53
C GLN A 187 -4.89 18.58 0.12
N PHE A 188 -4.47 17.31 0.21
CA PHE A 188 -5.43 16.18 -0.03
C PHE A 188 -5.31 15.01 0.96
N PHE A 189 -4.48 15.15 1.99
CA PHE A 189 -4.43 14.16 3.06
C PHE A 189 -5.44 14.55 4.15
N VAL A 190 -6.49 13.74 4.32
CA VAL A 190 -7.16 13.67 5.63
C VAL A 190 -6.15 13.02 6.56
N LEU A 191 -5.31 13.85 7.19
CA LEU A 191 -4.27 13.39 8.09
C LEU A 191 -4.90 12.94 9.39
N SER A 192 -4.36 11.86 9.97
CA SER A 192 -4.75 11.50 11.33
C SER A 192 -4.46 12.65 12.31
N ASN A 193 -5.32 12.81 13.32
CA ASN A 193 -5.19 13.85 14.37
C ASN A 193 -3.86 13.78 15.13
N SER A 194 -3.22 12.62 15.10
CA SER A 194 -1.90 12.35 15.67
C SER A 194 -0.73 12.75 14.77
N CYS A 195 -0.97 13.32 13.57
CA CYS A 195 0.10 13.66 12.63
C CYS A 195 0.88 14.89 13.08
N ALA A 196 2.18 14.72 13.35
CA ALA A 196 3.14 15.83 13.46
C ALA A 196 3.74 16.20 12.09
N ARG A 197 4.09 15.20 11.27
CA ARG A 197 4.67 15.44 9.93
C ARG A 197 4.29 14.32 8.96
N PRO A 198 3.62 14.62 7.83
CA PRO A 198 3.30 13.60 6.83
C PRO A 198 4.53 13.19 6.01
N ILE A 199 4.60 11.90 5.66
CA ILE A 199 5.69 11.34 4.84
C ILE A 199 5.14 10.84 3.50
N TYR A 200 4.18 9.91 3.53
CA TYR A 200 3.56 9.35 2.33
C TYR A 200 2.14 8.85 2.61
N ARG A 201 1.36 8.72 1.53
CA ARG A 201 0.14 7.92 1.51
C ARG A 201 0.25 6.84 0.45
N VAL A 202 -0.27 5.67 0.78
CA VAL A 202 -0.36 4.50 -0.08
C VAL A 202 -1.84 4.22 -0.33
N MET A 203 -2.27 4.31 -1.59
CA MET A 203 -3.60 3.88 -2.00
C MET A 203 -3.57 2.40 -2.38
N LEU A 204 -4.49 1.64 -1.78
CA LEU A 204 -4.64 0.21 -1.96
C LEU A 204 -5.91 -0.03 -2.78
N TRP A 205 -5.82 0.24 -4.08
CA TRP A 205 -6.96 0.13 -4.98
C TRP A 205 -7.48 -1.30 -5.08
N TYR A 206 -8.80 -1.47 -5.08
CA TYR A 206 -9.44 -2.76 -5.34
C TYR A 206 -9.07 -3.28 -6.74
N SER A 207 -8.96 -2.39 -7.74
CA SER A 207 -8.54 -2.74 -9.10
C SER A 207 -7.07 -3.18 -9.23
N ASN A 208 -6.24 -2.95 -8.21
CA ASN A 208 -4.85 -3.39 -8.20
C ASN A 208 -4.75 -4.77 -7.52
N PRO A 209 -4.55 -5.87 -8.28
CA PRO A 209 -4.54 -7.23 -7.75
C PRO A 209 -3.25 -7.56 -6.98
N TYR A 210 -2.20 -6.75 -7.11
CA TYR A 210 -0.86 -7.03 -6.57
C TYR A 210 -0.63 -6.43 -5.18
N HIS A 211 -1.71 -6.24 -4.42
CA HIS A 211 -1.66 -5.91 -3.00
C HIS A 211 -2.80 -6.63 -2.28
N PHE A 212 -2.53 -7.31 -1.16
CA PHE A 212 -3.51 -8.18 -0.49
C PHE A 212 -4.67 -7.42 0.17
N PHE A 213 -4.50 -6.14 0.50
CA PHE A 213 -5.57 -5.30 1.06
C PHE A 213 -6.18 -4.31 0.05
N THR A 214 -7.32 -3.74 0.45
CA THR A 214 -8.02 -2.65 -0.22
C THR A 214 -8.26 -1.51 0.78
N GLY A 215 -8.13 -0.24 0.36
CA GLY A 215 -8.27 0.92 1.24
C GLY A 215 -7.18 1.97 1.03
N PHE A 216 -6.75 2.64 2.08
CA PHE A 216 -5.56 3.48 2.06
C PHE A 216 -4.80 3.43 3.37
N VAL A 217 -3.53 3.81 3.28
CA VAL A 217 -2.62 3.80 4.39
C VAL A 217 -1.81 5.09 4.37
N GLU A 218 -1.59 5.67 5.53
CA GLU A 218 -0.73 6.84 5.69
C GLU A 218 0.52 6.47 6.43
N ALA A 219 1.58 7.23 6.22
CA ALA A 219 2.72 7.20 7.10
C ALA A 219 3.18 8.59 7.43
N GLN A 220 3.37 8.78 8.72
CA GLN A 220 3.59 10.07 9.31
C GLN A 220 4.45 9.92 10.57
N VAL A 221 5.01 11.02 11.01
CA VAL A 221 5.60 11.12 12.34
C VAL A 221 4.50 11.55 13.31
N SER A 222 4.38 10.86 14.44
CA SER A 222 3.32 11.11 15.41
C SER A 222 3.64 12.28 16.35
N ASN A 223 2.62 13.04 16.73
CA ASN A 223 2.66 14.02 17.81
C ASN A 223 2.35 13.38 19.19
N GLY A 224 1.94 12.09 19.22
CA GLY A 224 1.58 11.33 20.43
C GLY A 224 0.16 11.58 20.97
N GLN A 225 -0.66 12.40 20.32
CA GLN A 225 -2.00 12.78 20.79
C GLN A 225 -3.09 12.22 19.87
N PRO A 226 -4.31 11.93 20.36
CA PRO A 226 -4.74 11.98 21.76
C PRO A 226 -4.50 10.68 22.55
N ALA A 227 -4.19 9.56 21.88
CA ALA A 227 -4.25 8.23 22.49
C ALA A 227 -2.89 7.61 22.90
N GLN A 228 -1.76 8.21 22.52
CA GLN A 228 -0.44 7.56 22.58
C GLN A 228 0.66 8.53 23.02
N LEU A 229 0.47 9.13 24.21
CA LEU A 229 1.31 10.21 24.75
C LEU A 229 2.79 9.85 24.85
N ASP A 230 3.10 8.56 25.01
CA ASP A 230 4.45 8.02 25.14
C ASP A 230 5.14 7.79 23.77
N LYS A 231 4.48 8.04 22.64
CA LYS A 231 4.98 7.75 21.28
C LYS A 231 5.31 8.99 20.45
N ARG A 232 5.63 10.11 21.09
CA ARG A 232 5.99 11.35 20.40
C ARG A 232 7.16 11.13 19.44
N HIS A 233 7.04 11.71 18.25
CA HIS A 233 7.96 11.54 17.11
C HIS A 233 8.12 10.10 16.60
N GLY A 234 7.33 9.14 17.10
CA GLY A 234 7.30 7.78 16.56
C GLY A 234 6.80 7.76 15.11
N GLY A 235 7.21 6.74 14.36
CA GLY A 235 6.64 6.44 13.07
C GLY A 235 5.26 5.84 13.24
N GLU A 236 4.27 6.44 12.60
CA GLU A 236 2.87 6.06 12.68
C GLU A 236 2.37 5.67 11.29
N HIS A 237 1.66 4.55 11.22
CA HIS A 237 1.14 3.95 9.99
C HIS A 237 -0.37 3.67 10.10
N PRO A 238 -1.23 4.72 10.02
CA PRO A 238 -2.69 4.54 10.07
C PRO A 238 -3.21 3.87 8.80
N MET A 239 -4.04 2.85 8.95
CA MET A 239 -4.59 2.07 7.84
C MET A 239 -6.11 2.05 7.93
N TRP A 240 -6.77 2.49 6.85
CA TRP A 240 -8.21 2.34 6.65
C TRP A 240 -8.41 1.28 5.58
N LEU A 241 -8.75 0.07 6.02
CA LEU A 241 -8.80 -1.11 5.18
C LEU A 241 -10.24 -1.60 5.04
N VAL A 242 -10.62 -2.03 3.84
CA VAL A 242 -11.88 -2.73 3.60
C VAL A 242 -11.63 -4.23 3.76
N ALA A 243 -12.26 -4.84 4.77
CA ALA A 243 -12.10 -6.26 5.09
C ALA A 243 -13.41 -6.87 5.60
N SER A 244 -13.46 -8.20 5.63
CA SER A 244 -14.60 -8.96 6.15
C SER A 244 -14.77 -8.78 7.65
N HIS A 245 -16.01 -8.94 8.11
CA HIS A 245 -16.31 -8.89 9.54
C HIS A 245 -15.70 -10.01 10.37
#